data_AF-A0A2N0VUD1-F1
#
_entry.id   AF-A0A2N0VUD1-F1
#
_cell.length_a   1.000
_cell.length_b   1.000
_cell.length_c   1.000
_cell.angle_alpha   90.00
_cell.angle_beta   90.00
_cell.angle_gamma   90.00
#
_symmetry.space_group_name_H-M   'P 1'
#
loop_
_entity.id
_entity.type
_entity.pdbx_description
1 polymer ?
#
loop_
_entity_poly.entity_id
_entity_poly.type
_entity_poly.pdbx_seq_one_letter_code
_entity_poly.pdbx_strand_id
1 'polypeptide(L)'
;MKNNLDAAALDISSLATLQLFELNAAVMQELQRRMSQPKIESQPEEIQKVVFAPKAFEVTFINNTLREAKKGYVTANIKDQYKELHKRYPEWFQLNHYPSDLRGRDFREWNTYYSK
;
A
#
# COMPACT_ATOMS: atom_id res chain seq x y z
N MET A 1 -3.30 -12.96 33.90
CA MET A 1 -2.14 -12.26 34.48
C MET A 1 -1.29 -11.74 33.33
N LYS A 2 -1.06 -10.42 33.28
CA LYS A 2 -0.25 -9.78 32.24
C LYS A 2 1.22 -10.01 32.58
N ASN A 3 1.92 -10.82 31.79
CA ASN A 3 3.38 -10.93 31.90
C ASN A 3 4.00 -9.72 31.17
N ASN A 4 4.07 -8.59 31.88
CA ASN A 4 5.03 -7.53 31.57
C ASN A 4 6.41 -8.06 31.99
N LEU A 5 7.07 -8.77 31.07
CA LEU A 5 8.51 -8.93 31.12
C LEU A 5 9.07 -7.74 30.34
N ASP A 6 9.23 -6.61 31.03
CA ASP A 6 10.19 -5.61 30.58
C ASP A 6 11.51 -6.33 30.32
N ALA A 7 12.16 -6.02 29.20
CA ALA A 7 13.46 -6.58 28.81
C ALA A 7 14.57 -6.05 29.74
N ALA A 8 14.45 -6.33 31.04
CA ALA A 8 15.52 -6.18 32.00
C ALA A 8 16.61 -7.16 31.60
N ALA A 9 17.82 -6.66 31.39
CA ALA A 9 18.99 -7.49 31.18
C ALA A 9 19.11 -8.47 32.37
N LEU A 10 18.80 -9.74 32.11
CA LEU A 10 18.96 -10.81 33.10
C LEU A 10 20.44 -10.94 33.43
N ASP A 11 20.83 -10.58 34.65
CA ASP A 11 22.19 -10.80 35.15
C ASP A 11 22.36 -12.25 35.59
N ILE A 12 22.78 -13.08 34.64
CA ILE A 12 22.99 -14.53 34.79
C ILE A 12 24.02 -14.84 35.89
N SER A 13 24.95 -13.91 36.16
CA SER A 13 26.03 -14.11 37.14
C SER A 13 25.54 -14.13 38.59
N SER A 14 24.33 -13.60 38.83
CA SER A 14 23.71 -13.54 40.15
C SER A 14 22.85 -14.77 40.50
N LEU A 15 22.64 -15.68 39.54
CA LEU A 15 21.72 -16.82 39.70
C LEU A 15 22.43 -18.03 40.33
N ALA A 16 21.75 -18.69 41.26
CA ALA A 16 22.20 -19.96 41.80
C ALA A 16 22.08 -21.07 40.75
N THR A 17 22.92 -22.11 40.85
CA THR A 17 22.96 -23.22 39.87
C THR A 17 21.59 -23.86 39.61
N LEU A 18 20.76 -24.01 40.64
CA LEU A 18 19.41 -24.56 40.52
C LEU A 18 18.49 -23.66 39.66
N GLN A 19 18.56 -22.35 39.85
CA GLN A 19 17.77 -21.37 39.11
C GLN A 19 18.21 -21.31 37.63
N LEU A 20 19.50 -21.56 37.36
CA LEU A 20 20.00 -21.70 35.99
C LEU A 20 19.43 -22.94 35.29
N PHE A 21 19.28 -24.06 36.00
CA PHE A 21 18.64 -25.25 35.46
C PHE A 21 17.16 -25.03 35.15
N GLU A 22 16.43 -24.36 36.05
CA GLU A 22 15.02 -24.01 35.84
C GLU A 22 14.85 -23.06 34.63
N LEU A 23 15.73 -22.07 34.50
CA LEU A 23 15.73 -21.16 33.36
C LEU A 23 15.98 -21.91 32.04
N ASN A 24 16.97 -22.81 32.02
CA ASN A 24 17.26 -23.62 30.84
C ASN A 24 16.07 -24.50 30.44
N ALA A 25 15.39 -25.12 31.42
CA ALA A 25 14.20 -25.91 31.16
C ALA A 25 13.07 -25.07 30.56
N ALA A 26 12.84 -23.86 31.09
CA ALA A 26 11.83 -22.94 30.57
C ALA A 26 12.14 -22.48 29.13
N VAL A 27 13.41 -22.19 28.84
CA VAL A 27 13.86 -21.83 27.49
C VAL A 27 13.66 -22.99 26.51
N MET A 28 14.02 -24.22 26.90
CA MET A 28 13.83 -25.41 26.07
C MET A 28 12.35 -25.67 25.76
N GLN A 29 11.46 -25.50 26.74
CA GLN A 29 10.02 -25.63 26.54
C GLN A 29 9.47 -24.58 25.57
N GLU A 30 9.90 -23.32 25.71
CA GLU A 30 9.48 -22.26 24.80
C GLU A 30 10.02 -22.48 23.37
N LEU A 31 11.25 -22.96 23.22
CA LEU A 31 11.82 -23.34 21.93
C LEU A 31 10.99 -24.45 21.28
N GLN A 32 10.68 -25.52 22.03
CA GLN A 32 9.87 -26.63 21.54
C GLN A 32 8.44 -26.18 21.18
N ARG A 33 7.86 -25.24 21.94
CA ARG A 33 6.57 -24.61 21.63
C ARG A 33 6.62 -23.84 20.30
N ARG A 34 7.71 -23.12 20.03
CA ARG A 34 7.91 -22.42 18.74
C ARG A 34 8.15 -23.38 17.58
N MET A 35 8.87 -24.48 17.81
CA MET A 35 9.10 -25.49 16.79
C MET A 35 7.81 -26.24 16.41
N SER A 36 6.93 -26.50 17.38
CA SER A 36 5.66 -27.20 17.17
C SER A 36 4.56 -26.30 16.61
N GLN A 37 4.72 -24.97 16.67
CA GLN A 37 3.83 -24.00 16.06
C GLN A 37 4.52 -23.40 14.83
N PRO A 38 4.33 -23.96 13.63
CA PRO A 38 4.76 -23.27 12.42
C PRO A 38 3.97 -21.98 12.32
N LYS A 39 4.57 -20.88 12.78
CA LYS A 39 4.14 -19.53 12.47
C LYS A 39 4.45 -19.33 10.99
N ILE A 40 3.60 -19.87 10.13
CA ILE A 40 3.47 -19.38 8.77
C ILE A 40 2.81 -18.01 8.96
N GLU A 41 3.62 -17.01 9.31
CA GLU A 41 3.28 -15.63 9.02
C GLU A 41 3.38 -15.51 7.50
N SER A 42 2.43 -16.11 6.79
CA SER A 42 2.08 -15.66 5.46
C SER A 42 1.59 -14.24 5.69
N GLN A 43 2.49 -13.28 5.58
CA GLN A 43 2.08 -11.95 5.17
C GLN A 43 1.13 -12.19 4.00
N PRO A 44 -0.14 -11.77 4.08
CA PRO A 44 -1.01 -11.88 2.93
C PRO A 44 -0.26 -11.14 1.82
N GLU A 45 0.22 -11.86 0.82
CA GLU A 45 0.76 -11.25 -0.37
C GLU A 45 -0.31 -10.26 -0.82
N GLU A 46 0.04 -8.99 -0.87
CA GLU A 46 -0.84 -7.95 -1.37
C GLU A 46 -1.22 -8.41 -2.79
N ILE A 47 -2.44 -8.91 -2.95
CA ILE A 47 -2.94 -9.37 -4.23
C ILE A 47 -2.91 -8.13 -5.10
N GLN A 48 -1.89 -8.01 -5.95
CA GLN A 48 -1.75 -6.90 -6.87
C GLN A 48 -2.99 -6.94 -7.76
N LYS A 49 -3.92 -6.03 -7.49
CA LYS A 49 -5.18 -5.95 -8.21
C LYS A 49 -4.83 -5.76 -9.68
N VAL A 50 -5.14 -6.75 -10.51
CA VAL A 50 -4.90 -6.68 -11.95
C VAL A 50 -5.89 -5.65 -12.51
N VAL A 51 -5.42 -4.43 -12.72
CA VAL A 51 -6.23 -3.33 -13.25
C VAL A 51 -6.28 -3.42 -14.78
N PHE A 52 -7.47 -3.38 -15.34
CA PHE A 52 -7.66 -3.37 -16.79
C PHE A 52 -7.25 -2.00 -17.37
N ALA A 53 -6.22 -2.00 -18.22
CA ALA A 53 -5.68 -0.78 -18.80
C ALA A 53 -6.41 -0.38 -20.11
N PRO A 54 -6.54 0.93 -20.40
CA PRO A 54 -6.98 1.41 -21.71
C PRO A 54 -6.01 1.00 -22.81
N LYS A 55 -6.49 1.02 -24.06
CA LYS A 55 -5.63 0.78 -25.24
C LYS A 55 -4.61 1.93 -25.39
N ALA A 56 -3.49 1.65 -26.05
CA ALA A 56 -2.40 2.63 -26.22
C ALA A 56 -2.85 3.98 -26.80
N PHE A 57 -3.80 3.98 -27.73
CA PHE A 57 -4.35 5.22 -28.30
C PHE A 57 -5.19 6.00 -27.29
N GLU A 58 -5.94 5.33 -26.42
CA GLU A 58 -6.77 5.94 -25.37
C GLU A 58 -5.87 6.57 -24.30
N VAL A 59 -4.78 5.89 -23.93
CA VAL A 59 -3.77 6.43 -23.02
C VAL A 59 -3.13 7.69 -23.62
N THR A 60 -2.76 7.65 -24.90
CA THR A 60 -2.22 8.82 -25.61
C THR A 60 -3.22 9.98 -25.63
N PHE A 61 -4.50 9.68 -25.88
CA PHE A 61 -5.57 10.66 -25.84
C PHE A 61 -5.74 11.30 -24.46
N ILE A 62 -5.75 10.49 -23.39
CA ILE A 62 -5.85 10.96 -21.99
C ILE A 62 -4.69 11.92 -21.67
N ASN A 63 -3.46 11.52 -21.99
CA ASN A 63 -2.27 12.33 -21.72
C ASN A 63 -2.26 13.63 -22.51
N ASN A 64 -2.59 13.59 -23.80
CA ASN A 64 -2.71 14.78 -24.63
C ASN A 64 -3.80 15.71 -24.12
N THR A 65 -4.96 15.17 -23.75
CA THR A 65 -6.07 15.94 -23.21
C THR A 65 -5.70 16.65 -21.92
N LEU A 66 -5.00 15.98 -21.00
CA LEU A 66 -4.50 16.59 -19.78
C LEU A 66 -3.48 17.70 -20.07
N ARG A 67 -2.61 17.51 -21.05
CA ARG A 67 -1.65 18.54 -21.48
C ARG A 67 -2.34 19.78 -22.05
N GLU A 68 -3.36 19.60 -22.88
CA GLU A 68 -4.15 20.72 -23.41
C GLU A 68 -5.03 21.37 -22.33
N ALA A 69 -5.54 20.59 -21.38
CA ALA A 69 -6.25 21.11 -20.20
C ALA A 69 -5.37 22.04 -19.35
N LYS A 70 -4.07 21.71 -19.20
CA LYS A 70 -3.10 22.58 -18.52
C LYS A 70 -2.91 23.93 -19.24
N LYS A 71 -3.00 23.95 -20.57
CA LYS A 71 -2.94 25.19 -21.37
C LYS A 71 -4.21 26.03 -21.27
N GLY A 72 -5.26 25.53 -20.61
CA GLY A 72 -6.48 26.27 -20.32
C GLY A 72 -7.62 26.08 -21.32
N TYR A 73 -7.45 25.28 -22.37
CA TYR A 73 -8.52 25.06 -23.34
C TYR A 73 -8.64 23.61 -23.80
N VAL A 74 -9.84 23.04 -23.58
CA VAL A 74 -10.26 21.73 -24.09
C VAL A 74 -11.71 21.83 -24.52
N THR A 75 -12.00 21.37 -25.73
CA THR A 75 -13.33 21.37 -26.35
C THR A 75 -14.29 20.46 -25.57
N ALA A 76 -15.60 20.78 -25.60
CA ALA A 76 -16.62 20.00 -24.88
C ALA A 76 -16.61 18.51 -25.24
N ASN A 77 -16.53 18.18 -26.53
CA ASN A 77 -16.47 16.80 -27.02
C ASN A 77 -15.29 16.01 -26.43
N ILE A 78 -14.11 16.62 -26.31
CA ILE A 78 -12.92 15.97 -25.72
C ILE A 78 -13.13 15.72 -24.23
N LYS A 79 -13.78 16.65 -23.52
CA LYS A 79 -14.12 16.48 -22.10
C LYS A 79 -15.11 15.33 -21.89
N ASP A 80 -16.08 15.20 -22.76
CA ASP A 80 -17.07 14.12 -22.68
C ASP A 80 -16.40 12.77 -22.96
N GLN A 81 -15.53 12.68 -23.97
CA GLN A 81 -14.73 11.49 -24.24
C GLN A 81 -13.82 11.12 -23.07
N TYR A 82 -13.17 12.10 -22.44
CA TYR A 82 -12.36 11.87 -21.24
C TYR A 82 -13.17 11.30 -20.08
N LYS A 83 -14.37 11.84 -19.85
CA LYS A 83 -15.29 11.33 -18.82
C LYS A 83 -15.75 9.90 -19.12
N GLU A 84 -16.03 9.58 -20.37
CA GLU A 84 -16.37 8.21 -20.77
C GLU A 84 -15.22 7.23 -20.55
N LEU A 85 -13.97 7.64 -20.81
CA LEU A 85 -12.79 6.83 -20.50
C LEU A 85 -12.61 6.64 -18.98
N HIS A 86 -12.82 7.67 -18.18
CA HIS A 86 -12.79 7.55 -16.71
C HIS A 86 -13.86 6.57 -16.21
N LYS A 87 -15.09 6.61 -16.75
CA LYS A 87 -16.15 5.65 -16.40
C LYS A 87 -15.82 4.22 -16.79
N ARG A 88 -15.13 4.03 -17.93
CA ARG A 88 -14.76 2.71 -18.44
C ARG A 88 -13.57 2.11 -17.68
N TYR A 89 -12.65 2.95 -17.21
CA TYR A 89 -11.40 2.53 -16.55
C TYR A 89 -11.17 3.23 -15.20
N PRO A 90 -12.13 3.19 -14.25
CA PRO A 90 -12.05 3.99 -13.02
C PRO A 90 -10.84 3.63 -12.16
N GLU A 91 -10.52 2.34 -12.06
CA GLU A 91 -9.40 1.83 -11.27
C GLU A 91 -8.05 2.22 -11.86
N TRP A 92 -7.94 2.30 -13.20
CA TRP A 92 -6.72 2.72 -13.87
C TRP A 92 -6.47 4.21 -13.67
N PHE A 93 -7.52 5.02 -13.70
CA PHE A 93 -7.41 6.45 -13.40
C PHE A 93 -6.97 6.68 -11.95
N GLN A 94 -7.54 5.93 -10.99
CA GLN A 94 -7.13 6.03 -9.58
C GLN A 94 -5.67 5.61 -9.37
N LEU A 95 -5.23 4.51 -9.99
CA LEU A 95 -3.86 4.02 -9.89
C LEU A 95 -2.84 5.02 -10.44
N ASN A 96 -3.17 5.70 -11.53
CA ASN A 96 -2.32 6.72 -12.14
C ASN A 96 -2.56 8.13 -11.56
N HIS A 97 -3.42 8.26 -10.55
CA HIS A 97 -3.83 9.53 -9.97
C HIS A 97 -4.33 10.55 -10.99
N TYR A 98 -5.00 10.12 -12.06
CA TYR A 98 -5.62 11.04 -13.02
C TYR A 98 -6.90 11.65 -12.44
N PRO A 99 -7.19 12.93 -12.77
CA PRO A 99 -8.41 13.57 -12.31
C PRO A 99 -9.63 12.93 -12.97
N SER A 100 -10.74 12.87 -12.25
CA SER A 100 -12.02 12.34 -12.74
C SER A 100 -12.74 13.32 -13.68
N ASP A 101 -12.49 14.62 -13.49
CA ASP A 101 -12.99 15.69 -14.34
C ASP A 101 -11.86 16.69 -14.66
N LEU A 102 -11.87 17.22 -15.87
CA LEU A 102 -10.96 18.27 -16.35
C LEU A 102 -11.42 19.68 -15.93
N ARG A 103 -12.37 19.76 -14.98
CA ARG A 103 -12.93 21.01 -14.46
C ARG A 103 -12.97 20.96 -12.94
N GLY A 104 -13.03 22.16 -12.34
CA GLY A 104 -13.35 22.30 -10.92
C GLY A 104 -12.16 22.10 -10.00
N ARG A 105 -12.41 21.49 -8.84
CA ARG A 105 -11.43 21.32 -7.76
C ARG A 105 -10.47 20.17 -8.03
N ASP A 106 -10.99 19.06 -8.52
CA ASP A 106 -10.24 17.82 -8.77
C ASP A 106 -9.07 18.05 -9.74
N PHE A 107 -9.33 18.66 -10.90
CA PHE A 107 -8.28 19.05 -11.84
C PHE A 107 -7.27 20.04 -11.23
N ARG A 108 -7.70 20.97 -10.37
CA ARG A 108 -6.81 21.95 -9.75
C ARG A 108 -5.87 21.32 -8.73
N GLU A 109 -6.39 20.42 -7.89
CA GLU A 109 -5.57 19.64 -6.95
C GLU A 109 -4.59 18.76 -7.72
N TRP A 110 -5.09 18.04 -8.72
CA TRP A 110 -4.23 17.24 -9.60
C TRP A 110 -3.10 18.08 -10.23
N ASN A 111 -3.45 19.24 -10.79
CA ASN A 111 -2.48 20.12 -11.42
C ASN A 111 -1.47 20.70 -10.43
N THR A 112 -1.81 20.79 -9.15
CA THR A 112 -0.90 21.29 -8.10
C THR A 112 0.11 20.21 -7.69
N TYR A 113 -0.33 18.96 -7.54
CA TYR A 113 0.48 17.89 -6.95
C TYR A 113 1.18 17.00 -7.99
N TYR A 114 0.58 16.80 -9.16
CA TYR A 114 1.00 15.77 -10.12
C TYR A 114 1.44 16.33 -11.48
N SER A 115 1.47 17.65 -11.66
CA SER A 115 1.81 18.31 -12.93
C SER A 115 3.28 18.74 -13.10
N LYS A 116 4.19 18.36 -12.20
CA LYS A 116 5.60 18.76 -12.30
C LYS A 116 6.28 18.25 -13.57
#